data_AF-A0A4Y8CC32-F1
#
_entry.id   AF-A0A4Y8CC32-F1
#
_cell.length_a   1.000
_cell.length_b   1.000
_cell.length_c   1.000
_cell.angle_alpha   90.00
_cell.angle_beta   90.00
_cell.angle_gamma   90.00
#
_symmetry.space_group_name_H-M   'P 1'
#
loop_
_entity.id
_entity.type
_entity.pdbx_description
1 polymer ?
#
loop_
_entity_poly.entity_id
_entity_poly.type
_entity_poly.pdbx_seq_one_letter_code
_entity_poly.pdbx_strand_id
1 'polypeptide(L)'
;RFLNNLFDERLRYSFDASFHNFYRPSGSYANELNLDLPISYHNAFFGDFLHFTFTEKFYASFVNYSNDPERNHEHYFRNTHDFNLYADLSKAYENFFHTLNLGVNYVLPGAKSGKITQDYLEEYDKENEHTSLYAVQYFYNNEGQKKLKHRISLDYLNKQNEFYELENLLTYYFNENINLNSEVLYSYEQSRFTNVISQIEVNTNSKFNWMFSHA
;
A
#
# COMPACT_ATOMS: atom_id res chain seq x y z
N ARG A 1 -20.38 10.92 -16.06
CA ARG A 1 -19.23 11.25 -16.94
C ARG A 1 -18.22 11.99 -16.06
N PHE A 2 -17.32 11.24 -15.41
CA PHE A 2 -16.34 11.81 -14.48
C PHE A 2 -15.05 12.08 -15.26
N LEU A 3 -14.55 13.32 -15.15
CA LEU A 3 -13.28 13.86 -15.66
C LEU A 3 -12.89 13.43 -17.08
N ASN A 4 -13.03 14.35 -18.05
CA ASN A 4 -12.39 14.18 -19.36
C ASN A 4 -10.88 14.10 -19.13
N ASN A 5 -10.30 12.92 -19.40
CA ASN A 5 -8.88 12.69 -19.24
C ASN A 5 -8.12 13.52 -20.29
N LEU A 6 -6.98 14.13 -19.91
CA LEU A 6 -6.13 14.86 -20.86
C LEU A 6 -5.43 13.93 -21.86
N PHE A 7 -5.38 12.62 -21.55
CA PHE A 7 -4.73 11.55 -22.31
C PHE A 7 -5.66 10.35 -22.54
N ASP A 8 -5.11 9.23 -23.05
CA ASP A 8 -5.80 7.94 -23.17
C ASP A 8 -6.41 7.50 -21.83
N GLU A 9 -7.60 6.88 -21.84
CA GLU A 9 -8.27 6.34 -20.64
C GLU A 9 -7.45 5.27 -19.91
N ARG A 10 -6.47 4.68 -20.61
CA ARG A 10 -5.47 3.75 -20.05
C ARG A 10 -4.40 4.43 -19.20
N LEU A 11 -4.25 5.76 -19.30
CA LEU A 11 -3.29 6.53 -18.52
C LEU A 11 -3.99 7.23 -17.37
N ARG A 12 -3.47 7.03 -16.16
CA ARG A 12 -3.90 7.68 -14.93
C ARG A 12 -2.73 8.43 -14.34
N TYR A 13 -3.00 9.59 -13.78
CA TYR A 13 -2.00 10.40 -13.11
C TYR A 13 -2.64 11.09 -11.90
N SER A 14 -1.86 11.28 -10.86
CA SER A 14 -2.20 12.19 -9.76
C SER A 14 -0.98 13.07 -9.47
N PHE A 15 -1.19 14.14 -8.71
CA PHE A 15 -0.10 14.98 -8.25
C PHE A 15 -0.45 15.47 -6.87
N ASP A 16 0.42 15.15 -5.91
CA ASP A 16 0.26 15.53 -4.53
C ASP A 16 1.47 16.37 -4.09
N ALA A 17 1.18 17.45 -3.37
CA ALA A 17 2.20 18.34 -2.83
C ALA A 17 1.89 18.62 -1.36
N SER A 18 2.88 18.45 -0.50
CA SER A 18 2.77 18.78 0.93
C SER A 18 3.90 19.71 1.35
N PHE A 19 3.57 20.62 2.27
CA PHE A 19 4.53 21.55 2.85
C PHE A 19 4.48 21.45 4.37
N HIS A 20 5.64 21.25 4.98
CA HIS A 20 5.79 21.14 6.43
C HIS A 20 6.76 22.19 6.95
N ASN A 21 6.46 22.72 8.14
CA ASN A 21 7.36 23.57 8.90
C ASN A 21 7.64 22.91 10.26
N PHE A 22 8.89 22.52 10.47
CA PHE A 22 9.37 21.85 11.67
C PHE A 22 10.07 22.85 12.59
N TYR A 23 9.45 23.09 13.74
CA TYR A 23 9.97 23.97 14.79
C TYR A 23 10.52 23.18 15.98
N ARG A 24 11.70 23.56 16.48
CA ARG A 24 12.28 23.02 17.72
C ARG A 24 12.76 24.13 18.66
N PRO A 25 12.48 24.06 19.97
CA PRO A 25 12.98 25.06 20.93
C PRO A 25 14.51 25.21 20.95
N SER A 26 15.24 24.13 20.61
CA SER A 26 16.69 24.12 20.46
C SER A 26 17.07 23.21 19.28
N GLY A 27 18.07 23.61 18.49
CA GLY A 27 18.51 22.91 17.28
C GLY A 27 17.99 23.54 15.99
N SER A 28 18.08 22.77 14.89
CA SER A 28 17.69 23.24 13.54
C SER A 28 16.18 23.27 13.36
N TYR A 29 15.70 24.33 12.72
CA TYR A 29 14.40 24.42 12.06
C TYR A 29 14.48 23.85 10.64
N ALA A 30 13.36 23.40 10.09
CA ALA A 30 13.30 22.94 8.70
C ALA A 30 11.97 23.29 8.05
N ASN A 31 12.01 23.78 6.81
CA ASN A 31 10.84 23.85 5.93
C ASN A 31 11.02 22.81 4.84
N GLU A 32 10.03 21.94 4.66
CA GLU A 32 10.06 20.84 3.71
C GLU A 32 8.92 20.97 2.71
N LEU A 33 9.23 20.79 1.43
CA LEU A 33 8.27 20.64 0.34
C LEU A 33 8.43 19.25 -0.27
N ASN A 34 7.40 18.42 -0.17
CA ASN A 34 7.35 17.11 -0.82
C ASN A 34 6.41 17.14 -2.01
N LEU A 35 6.83 16.52 -3.10
CA LEU A 35 6.10 16.40 -4.35
C LEU A 35 6.05 14.92 -4.73
N ASP A 36 4.85 14.41 -5.02
CA ASP A 36 4.62 13.03 -5.47
C ASP A 36 3.82 13.06 -6.79
N LEU A 37 4.32 12.35 -7.79
CA LEU A 37 3.74 12.26 -9.12
C LEU A 37 3.78 10.79 -9.60
N PRO A 38 2.72 10.01 -9.36
CA PRO A 38 2.57 8.69 -9.94
C PRO A 38 1.85 8.77 -11.28
N ILE A 39 2.39 8.08 -12.28
CA ILE A 39 1.83 7.95 -13.62
C ILE A 39 1.63 6.47 -13.91
N SER A 40 0.38 6.03 -14.03
CA SER A 40 0.03 4.63 -14.24
C SER A 40 -0.54 4.39 -15.64
N TYR A 41 -0.01 3.39 -16.32
CA TYR A 41 -0.60 2.78 -17.52
C TYR A 41 -1.28 1.47 -17.14
N HIS A 42 -2.52 1.29 -17.58
CA HIS A 42 -3.29 0.06 -17.36
C HIS A 42 -3.77 -0.53 -18.69
N ASN A 43 -3.64 -1.85 -18.83
CA ASN A 43 -4.20 -2.59 -19.96
C ASN A 43 -4.74 -3.96 -19.52
N ALA A 44 -5.65 -4.52 -20.31
CA ALA A 44 -6.22 -5.84 -20.08
C ALA A 44 -6.11 -6.71 -21.33
N PHE A 45 -5.94 -8.01 -21.13
CA PHE A 45 -5.73 -9.01 -22.17
C PHE A 45 -6.73 -10.16 -22.03
N PHE A 46 -6.93 -10.89 -23.13
CA PHE A 46 -7.77 -12.10 -23.18
C PHE A 46 -9.22 -11.87 -22.72
N GLY A 47 -9.80 -10.72 -23.10
CA GLY A 47 -11.17 -10.36 -22.72
C GLY A 47 -11.29 -10.07 -21.23
N ASP A 48 -10.42 -9.19 -20.72
CA ASP A 48 -10.36 -8.77 -19.31
C ASP A 48 -10.05 -9.89 -18.30
N PHE A 49 -9.42 -10.98 -18.74
CA PHE A 49 -8.97 -12.04 -17.84
C PHE A 49 -7.65 -11.68 -17.13
N LEU A 50 -6.72 -11.06 -17.84
CA LEU A 50 -5.39 -10.73 -17.34
C LEU A 50 -5.16 -9.22 -17.42
N HIS A 51 -4.85 -8.62 -16.30
CA HIS A 51 -4.63 -7.18 -16.15
C HIS A 51 -3.16 -6.90 -15.93
N PHE A 52 -2.67 -5.86 -16.59
CA PHE A 52 -1.33 -5.33 -16.42
C PHE A 52 -1.38 -3.85 -16.07
N THR A 53 -0.66 -3.49 -15.01
CA THR A 53 -0.44 -2.10 -14.62
C THR A 53 1.06 -1.83 -14.57
N PHE A 54 1.48 -0.72 -15.16
CA PHE A 54 2.81 -0.15 -14.98
C PHE A 54 2.66 1.24 -14.35
N THR A 55 3.29 1.49 -13.20
CA THR A 55 3.29 2.79 -12.55
C THR A 55 4.72 3.31 -12.40
N GLU A 56 4.95 4.50 -12.93
CA GLU A 56 6.15 5.27 -12.68
C GLU A 56 5.85 6.27 -11.55
N LYS A 57 6.53 6.15 -10.41
CA LYS A 57 6.37 7.07 -9.27
C LYS A 57 7.56 8.00 -9.21
N PHE A 58 7.34 9.30 -9.34
CA PHE A 58 8.37 10.31 -9.11
C PHE A 58 8.15 10.99 -7.77
N TYR A 59 9.19 11.02 -6.96
CA TYR A 59 9.19 11.69 -5.67
C TYR A 59 10.30 12.73 -5.62
N ALA A 60 9.98 13.92 -5.12
CA ALA A 60 10.94 14.98 -4.86
C ALA A 60 10.67 15.61 -3.49
N SER A 61 11.72 15.78 -2.69
CA SER A 61 11.68 16.51 -1.42
C SER A 61 12.75 17.59 -1.42
N PHE A 62 12.38 18.77 -0.91
CA PHE A 62 13.27 19.91 -0.77
C PHE A 62 13.18 20.44 0.65
N VAL A 63 14.32 20.54 1.33
CA VAL A 63 14.39 20.96 2.71
C VAL A 63 15.29 22.18 2.83
N ASN A 64 14.78 23.24 3.44
CA ASN A 64 15.56 24.41 3.82
C ASN A 64 15.69 24.45 5.34
N TYR A 65 16.92 24.49 5.82
CA TYR A 65 17.21 24.56 7.24
C TYR A 65 17.38 26.01 7.70
N SER A 66 17.10 26.25 8.97
CA SER A 66 17.43 27.52 9.63
C SER A 66 17.96 27.22 11.01
N ASN A 67 18.88 28.05 11.50
CA ASN A 67 19.60 27.81 12.75
C ASN A 67 20.46 26.52 12.72
N ASP A 68 20.91 26.11 11.53
CA ASP A 68 21.94 25.07 11.33
C ASP A 68 23.10 25.69 10.54
N PRO A 69 24.29 25.86 11.15
CA PRO A 69 25.45 26.48 10.49
C PRO A 69 26.15 25.56 9.48
N GLU A 70 25.90 24.25 9.53
CA GLU A 70 26.53 23.27 8.64
C GLU A 70 25.64 22.89 7.46
N ARG A 71 24.32 23.09 7.58
CA ARG A 71 23.32 22.71 6.57
C ARG A 71 22.39 23.86 6.26
N ASN A 72 22.33 24.25 4.99
CA ASN A 72 21.42 25.30 4.52
C ASN A 72 20.24 24.70 3.73
N HIS A 73 20.53 23.78 2.81
CA HIS A 73 19.54 23.16 1.93
C HIS A 73 19.90 21.71 1.63
N GLU A 74 18.89 20.85 1.59
CA GLU A 74 18.98 19.48 1.13
C GLU A 74 17.85 19.20 0.13
N HIS A 75 18.08 18.24 -0.75
CA HIS A 75 17.07 17.76 -1.68
C HIS A 75 17.18 16.26 -1.81
N TYR A 76 16.08 15.67 -2.24
CA TYR A 76 16.01 14.26 -2.54
C TYR A 76 15.09 14.03 -3.74
N PHE A 77 15.57 13.24 -4.69
CA PHE A 77 14.82 12.81 -5.85
C PHE A 77 14.88 11.29 -5.96
N ARG A 78 13.75 10.68 -6.32
CA ARG A 78 13.67 9.27 -6.65
C ARG A 78 12.65 9.04 -7.74
N ASN A 79 12.90 8.04 -8.59
CA ASN A 79 11.83 7.37 -9.31
C ASN A 79 11.76 5.88 -8.93
N THR A 80 10.55 5.31 -8.94
CA THR A 80 10.30 3.88 -8.73
C THR A 80 9.43 3.37 -9.87
N HIS A 81 9.78 2.18 -10.39
CA HIS A 81 9.01 1.43 -11.37
C HIS A 81 8.19 0.34 -10.67
N ASP A 82 6.88 0.30 -10.88
CA ASP A 82 5.96 -0.66 -10.24
C ASP A 82 5.18 -1.41 -11.34
N PHE A 83 5.39 -2.72 -11.42
CA PHE A 83 4.78 -3.60 -12.41
C PHE A 83 3.82 -4.55 -11.70
N ASN A 84 2.54 -4.53 -12.05
CA ASN A 84 1.55 -5.44 -11.50
C ASN A 84 0.90 -6.26 -12.61
N LEU A 85 0.84 -7.58 -12.43
CA LEU A 85 0.16 -8.51 -13.31
C LEU A 85 -0.79 -9.37 -12.48
N TYR A 86 -2.09 -9.31 -12.79
CA TYR A 86 -3.09 -9.99 -11.96
C TYR A 86 -4.30 -10.45 -12.77
N ALA A 87 -5.07 -11.37 -12.19
CA ALA A 87 -6.34 -11.84 -12.73
C ALA A 87 -7.45 -11.67 -11.69
N ASP A 88 -8.62 -11.26 -12.16
CA ASP A 88 -9.85 -11.18 -11.37
C ASP A 88 -10.81 -12.29 -11.78
N LEU A 89 -11.03 -13.24 -10.88
CA LEU A 89 -11.91 -14.38 -11.09
C LEU A 89 -13.14 -14.25 -10.23
N SER A 90 -14.30 -14.53 -10.80
CA SER A 90 -15.58 -14.56 -10.08
C SER A 90 -16.36 -15.81 -10.47
N LYS A 91 -16.88 -16.52 -9.48
CA LYS A 91 -17.67 -17.73 -9.70
C LYS A 91 -18.84 -17.83 -8.74
N ALA A 92 -20.03 -18.09 -9.29
CA ALA A 92 -21.21 -18.46 -8.55
C ALA A 92 -21.22 -19.99 -8.32
N TYR A 93 -21.43 -20.40 -7.08
CA TYR A 93 -21.70 -21.77 -6.67
C TYR A 93 -23.16 -21.87 -6.21
N GLU A 94 -23.65 -23.08 -5.94
CA GLU A 94 -25.05 -23.30 -5.55
C GLU A 94 -25.46 -22.52 -4.28
N ASN A 95 -24.53 -22.34 -3.34
CA ASN A 95 -24.81 -21.77 -2.02
C ASN A 95 -23.99 -20.52 -1.67
N PHE A 96 -23.12 -20.06 -2.57
CA PHE A 96 -22.27 -18.88 -2.33
C PHE A 96 -21.69 -18.31 -3.62
N PHE A 97 -21.25 -17.05 -3.58
CA PHE A 97 -20.43 -16.44 -4.61
C PHE A 97 -19.00 -16.27 -4.11
N HIS A 98 -18.02 -16.47 -4.99
CA HIS A 98 -16.60 -16.35 -4.68
C HIS A 98 -15.94 -15.43 -5.69
N THR A 99 -15.13 -14.51 -5.19
CA THR A 99 -14.22 -13.70 -6.00
C THR A 99 -12.80 -13.94 -5.53
N LEU A 100 -11.86 -13.93 -6.48
CA LEU A 100 -10.44 -14.12 -6.24
C LEU A 100 -9.68 -13.17 -7.17
N ASN A 101 -8.96 -12.24 -6.57
CA ASN A 101 -7.90 -11.48 -7.21
C ASN A 101 -6.57 -12.16 -6.86
N LEU A 102 -5.80 -12.56 -7.86
CA LEU A 102 -4.48 -13.19 -7.69
C LEU A 102 -3.50 -12.46 -8.58
N GLY A 103 -2.35 -12.07 -8.02
CA GLY A 103 -1.37 -11.32 -8.78
C GLY A 103 0.06 -11.46 -8.30
N VAL A 104 0.93 -10.91 -9.13
CA VAL A 104 2.34 -10.67 -8.83
C VAL A 104 2.63 -9.19 -9.07
N ASN A 105 3.24 -8.57 -8.07
CA ASN A 105 3.73 -7.20 -8.16
C ASN A 105 5.26 -7.21 -8.08
N TYR A 106 5.92 -6.41 -8.91
CA TYR A 106 7.37 -6.25 -8.91
C TYR A 106 7.70 -4.76 -8.86
N VAL A 107 8.46 -4.38 -7.84
CA VAL A 107 8.89 -3.01 -7.61
C VAL A 107 10.39 -2.92 -7.86
N LEU A 108 10.77 -2.06 -8.79
CA LEU A 108 12.15 -1.79 -9.16
C LEU A 108 12.49 -0.33 -8.83
N PRO A 109 13.36 -0.08 -7.84
CA PRO A 109 13.88 1.26 -7.56
C PRO A 109 14.69 1.77 -8.75
N GLY A 110 14.39 3.01 -9.16
CA GLY A 110 15.05 3.69 -10.27
C GLY A 110 16.24 4.54 -9.82
N ALA A 111 16.42 5.67 -10.51
CA ALA A 111 17.42 6.66 -10.19
C ALA A 111 17.10 7.37 -8.86
N LYS A 112 18.16 7.69 -8.12
CA LYS A 112 18.12 8.44 -6.87
C LYS A 112 19.17 9.54 -6.89
N SER A 113 18.83 10.72 -6.38
CA SER A 113 19.76 11.84 -6.23
C SER A 113 19.49 12.61 -4.95
N GLY A 114 20.56 13.09 -4.31
CA GLY A 114 20.47 13.80 -3.04
C GLY A 114 20.14 12.88 -1.86
N LYS A 115 19.94 13.49 -0.69
CA LYS A 115 19.62 12.84 0.58
C LYS A 115 19.05 13.86 1.55
N ILE A 116 18.16 13.43 2.44
CA ILE A 116 17.76 14.17 3.63
C ILE A 116 18.46 13.52 4.83
N THR A 117 19.19 14.30 5.63
CA THR A 117 20.06 13.77 6.69
C THR A 117 19.47 13.87 8.09
N GLN A 118 18.33 14.53 8.24
CA GLN A 118 17.66 14.65 9.53
C GLN A 118 16.67 13.50 9.72
N ASP A 119 16.92 12.64 10.70
CA ASP A 119 16.13 11.43 10.94
C ASP A 119 14.65 11.68 11.32
N TYR A 120 14.30 12.92 11.73
CA TYR A 120 12.91 13.31 12.00
C TYR A 120 12.15 13.77 10.75
N LEU A 121 12.85 13.93 9.63
CA LEU A 121 12.25 14.15 8.32
C LEU A 121 12.17 12.77 7.66
N GLU A 122 10.98 12.41 7.19
CA GLU A 122 10.78 11.11 6.57
C GLU A 122 11.52 11.08 5.22
N GLU A 123 12.65 10.39 5.16
CA GLU A 123 13.09 9.84 3.88
C GLU A 123 12.09 8.73 3.55
N TYR A 124 11.14 8.98 2.64
CA TYR A 124 10.20 7.97 2.18
C TYR A 124 10.96 6.69 1.88
N ASP A 125 10.56 5.62 2.58
CA ASP A 125 11.42 4.49 2.92
C ASP A 125 12.18 3.94 1.70
N LYS A 126 13.37 3.41 1.95
CA LYS A 126 14.20 2.80 0.91
C LYS A 126 13.47 1.57 0.35
N GLU A 127 12.61 1.77 -0.64
CA GLU A 127 12.00 0.66 -1.36
C GLU A 127 13.13 -0.21 -1.91
N ASN A 128 13.29 -1.40 -1.34
CA ASN A 128 14.17 -2.40 -1.90
C ASN A 128 13.50 -2.95 -3.16
N GLU A 129 14.31 -3.44 -4.09
CA GLU A 129 13.78 -4.22 -5.20
C GLU A 129 13.12 -5.48 -4.65
N HIS A 130 11.82 -5.64 -4.89
CA HIS A 130 11.05 -6.73 -4.32
C HIS A 130 9.96 -7.23 -5.26
N THR A 131 9.56 -8.47 -5.04
CA THR A 131 8.45 -9.14 -5.72
C THR A 131 7.45 -9.58 -4.66
N SER A 132 6.19 -9.18 -4.84
CA SER A 132 5.08 -9.59 -3.99
C SER A 132 4.19 -10.57 -4.75
N LEU A 133 3.95 -11.74 -4.16
CA LEU A 133 2.88 -12.64 -4.59
C LEU A 133 1.70 -12.45 -3.68
N TYR A 134 0.52 -12.16 -4.24
CA TYR A 134 -0.63 -11.83 -3.42
C TYR A 134 -1.93 -12.45 -3.93
N ALA A 135 -2.82 -12.77 -2.99
CA ALA A 135 -4.16 -13.22 -3.29
C ALA A 135 -5.15 -12.53 -2.34
N VAL A 136 -6.25 -12.03 -2.90
CA VAL A 136 -7.38 -11.47 -2.15
C VAL A 136 -8.64 -12.19 -2.60
N GLN A 137 -9.34 -12.81 -1.67
CA GLN A 137 -10.58 -13.50 -1.96
C GLN A 137 -11.71 -13.06 -1.05
N TYR A 138 -12.92 -13.05 -1.63
CA TYR A 138 -14.15 -12.81 -0.90
C TYR A 138 -15.15 -13.92 -1.15
N PHE A 139 -15.83 -14.34 -0.09
CA PHE A 139 -16.98 -15.25 -0.15
C PHE A 139 -18.23 -14.48 0.26
N TYR A 140 -19.30 -14.69 -0.48
CA TYR A 140 -20.60 -14.07 -0.25
C TYR A 140 -21.67 -15.15 -0.17
N ASN A 141 -22.71 -14.96 0.64
CA ASN A 141 -23.89 -15.82 0.60
C ASN A 141 -24.76 -15.54 -0.63
N ASN A 142 -25.85 -16.30 -0.79
CA ASN A 142 -26.77 -16.17 -1.92
C ASN A 142 -27.49 -14.80 -1.96
N GLU A 143 -27.55 -14.10 -0.83
CA GLU A 143 -28.06 -12.72 -0.73
C GLU A 143 -27.03 -11.65 -1.13
N GLY A 144 -25.79 -12.04 -1.48
CA GLY A 144 -24.71 -11.13 -1.84
C GLY A 144 -24.02 -10.44 -0.64
N GLN A 145 -24.30 -10.88 0.58
CA GLN A 145 -23.63 -10.40 1.79
C GLN A 145 -22.27 -11.08 1.95
N LYS A 146 -21.24 -10.28 2.27
CA LYS A 146 -19.89 -10.80 2.57
C LYS A 146 -19.96 -11.73 3.78
N LYS A 147 -19.28 -12.87 3.68
CA LYS A 147 -19.08 -13.85 4.77
C LYS A 147 -17.62 -13.98 5.15
N LEU A 148 -16.72 -13.91 4.16
CA LEU A 148 -15.29 -13.99 4.41
C LEU A 148 -14.54 -13.06 3.46
N LYS A 149 -13.55 -12.36 4.00
CA LYS A 149 -12.45 -11.72 3.26
C LYS A 149 -11.16 -12.39 3.72
N HIS A 150 -10.33 -12.82 2.79
CA HIS A 150 -9.00 -13.31 3.09
C HIS A 150 -8.00 -12.66 2.13
N ARG A 151 -6.98 -12.01 2.67
CA ARG A 151 -5.84 -11.48 1.93
C ARG A 151 -4.59 -12.16 2.44
N ILE A 152 -3.72 -12.56 1.52
CA ILE A 152 -2.40 -13.07 1.82
C ILE A 152 -1.40 -12.45 0.83
N SER A 153 -0.25 -12.03 1.33
CA SER A 153 0.85 -11.48 0.54
C SER A 153 2.16 -12.08 1.03
N LEU A 154 3.04 -12.48 0.11
CA LEU A 154 4.39 -12.93 0.41
C LEU A 154 5.37 -12.07 -0.37
N ASP A 155 6.19 -11.33 0.35
CA ASP A 155 7.20 -10.45 -0.21
C ASP A 155 8.57 -11.11 -0.23
N TYR A 156 9.29 -10.89 -1.32
CA TYR A 156 10.62 -11.42 -1.55
C TYR A 156 11.55 -10.30 -2.03
N LEU A 157 12.68 -10.12 -1.35
CA LEU A 157 13.69 -9.14 -1.71
C LEU A 157 14.60 -9.70 -2.79
N ASN A 158 14.48 -9.18 -4.01
CA ASN A 158 15.14 -9.73 -5.20
C ASN A 158 16.68 -9.67 -5.11
N LYS A 159 17.23 -8.58 -4.56
CA LYS A 159 18.69 -8.41 -4.45
C LYS A 159 19.30 -9.24 -3.33
N GLN A 160 18.58 -9.40 -2.22
CA GLN A 160 19.01 -10.16 -1.06
C GLN A 160 18.75 -11.66 -1.23
N ASN A 161 17.90 -12.05 -2.19
CA ASN A 161 17.51 -13.42 -2.47
C ASN A 161 16.87 -14.10 -1.24
N GLU A 162 15.99 -13.38 -0.55
CA GLU A 162 15.34 -13.84 0.67
C GLU A 162 13.87 -13.42 0.75
N PHE A 163 13.06 -14.22 1.44
CA PHE A 163 11.72 -13.80 1.82
C PHE A 163 11.80 -12.71 2.89
N TYR A 164 10.92 -11.73 2.78
CA TYR A 164 10.87 -10.59 3.69
C TYR A 164 9.78 -10.79 4.73
N GLU A 165 8.54 -10.77 4.27
CA GLU A 165 7.36 -10.78 5.11
C GLU A 165 6.24 -11.60 4.48
N LEU A 166 5.51 -12.32 5.33
CA LEU A 166 4.23 -12.92 5.00
C LEU A 166 3.14 -12.14 5.75
N GLU A 167 2.26 -11.50 5.01
CA GLU A 167 1.07 -10.85 5.55
C GLU A 167 -0.14 -11.77 5.38
N ASN A 168 -0.91 -11.95 6.44
CA ASN A 168 -2.20 -12.64 6.39
C ASN A 168 -3.27 -11.80 7.07
N LEU A 169 -4.38 -11.54 6.36
CA LEU A 169 -5.54 -10.87 6.90
C LEU A 169 -6.78 -11.72 6.63
N LEU A 170 -7.51 -12.04 7.70
CA LEU A 170 -8.76 -12.77 7.65
C LEU A 170 -9.85 -11.95 8.33
N THR A 171 -10.88 -11.57 7.58
CA THR A 171 -12.10 -10.98 8.14
C THR A 171 -13.26 -11.94 7.94
N TYR A 172 -13.88 -12.39 9.03
CA TYR A 172 -15.12 -13.16 9.02
C TYR A 172 -16.30 -12.27 9.40
N TYR A 173 -17.33 -12.27 8.57
CA TYR A 173 -18.54 -11.48 8.77
C TYR A 173 -19.65 -12.41 9.25
N PHE A 174 -19.95 -12.39 10.55
CA PHE A 174 -21.05 -13.17 11.12
C PHE A 174 -22.38 -12.68 10.54
N ASN A 175 -22.57 -11.36 10.52
CA ASN A 175 -23.68 -10.65 9.92
C ASN A 175 -23.27 -9.18 9.61
N GLU A 176 -24.22 -8.35 9.21
CA GLU A 176 -23.98 -6.93 8.87
C GLU A 176 -23.48 -6.10 10.07
N ASN A 177 -23.69 -6.59 11.29
CA ASN A 177 -23.38 -5.88 12.52
C ASN A 177 -22.13 -6.39 13.22
N ILE A 178 -21.71 -7.63 12.98
CA ILE A 178 -20.64 -8.29 13.73
C ILE A 178 -19.62 -8.87 12.76
N ASN A 179 -18.38 -8.43 12.89
CA ASN A 179 -17.24 -8.98 12.16
C ASN A 179 -16.08 -9.26 13.10
N LEU A 180 -15.26 -10.24 12.73
CA LEU A 180 -14.00 -10.55 13.37
C LEU A 180 -12.90 -10.41 12.34
N ASN A 181 -11.88 -9.62 12.65
CA ASN A 181 -10.70 -9.41 11.85
C ASN A 181 -9.48 -10.01 12.56
N SER A 182 -8.62 -10.68 11.83
CA SER A 182 -7.34 -11.17 12.31
C SER A 182 -6.28 -10.79 11.29
N GLU A 183 -5.22 -10.14 11.74
CA GLU A 183 -4.08 -9.73 10.95
C GLU A 183 -2.82 -10.29 11.58
N VAL A 184 -2.01 -10.94 10.76
CA VAL A 184 -0.76 -11.58 11.16
C VAL A 184 0.32 -11.16 10.18
N LEU A 185 1.42 -10.61 10.71
CA LEU A 185 2.64 -10.34 9.96
C LEU A 185 3.74 -11.24 10.50
N TYR A 186 4.37 -12.00 9.61
CA TYR A 186 5.53 -12.83 9.93
C TYR A 186 6.76 -12.32 9.19
N SER A 187 7.76 -11.86 9.94
CA SER A 187 9.05 -11.46 9.40
C SER A 187 9.96 -12.67 9.29
N TYR A 188 10.42 -12.97 8.09
CA TYR A 188 11.41 -14.01 7.84
C TYR A 188 12.79 -13.62 8.36
N GLU A 189 13.18 -12.34 8.21
CA GLU A 189 14.43 -11.79 8.76
C GLU A 189 14.53 -12.02 10.27
N GLN A 190 13.44 -11.76 11.00
CA GLN A 190 13.41 -11.92 12.46
C GLN A 190 12.95 -13.32 12.90
N SER A 191 12.54 -14.17 11.96
CA SER A 191 11.99 -15.51 12.19
C SER A 191 10.86 -15.56 13.23
N ARG A 192 10.01 -14.53 13.26
CA ARG A 192 8.93 -14.39 14.25
C ARG A 192 7.75 -13.60 13.70
N PHE A 193 6.60 -13.77 14.36
CA PHE A 193 5.46 -12.87 14.17
C PHE A 193 5.80 -11.51 14.74
N THR A 194 5.78 -10.48 13.89
CA THR A 194 6.01 -9.08 14.25
C THR A 194 4.72 -8.38 14.62
N ASN A 195 3.59 -8.88 14.11
CA ASN A 195 2.26 -8.37 14.39
C ASN A 195 1.25 -9.53 14.45
N VAL A 196 0.42 -9.56 15.50
CA VAL A 196 -0.71 -10.50 15.63
C VAL A 196 -1.87 -9.76 16.24
N ILE A 197 -2.70 -9.14 15.41
CA ILE A 197 -3.85 -8.36 15.85
C ILE A 197 -5.13 -9.15 15.60
N SER A 198 -5.96 -9.28 16.63
CA SER A 198 -7.31 -9.82 16.50
C SER A 198 -8.31 -8.81 17.00
N GLN A 199 -9.32 -8.51 16.20
CA GLN A 199 -10.34 -7.51 16.48
C GLN A 199 -11.72 -8.11 16.28
N ILE A 200 -12.64 -7.81 17.18
CA ILE A 200 -14.07 -8.02 16.97
C ILE A 200 -14.77 -6.68 17.03
N GLU A 201 -15.56 -6.41 16.01
CA GLU A 201 -16.35 -5.20 15.87
C GLU A 201 -17.83 -5.55 15.95
N VAL A 202 -18.56 -4.85 16.81
CA VAL A 202 -20.00 -5.01 17.05
C VAL A 202 -20.70 -3.67 16.88
N ASN A 203 -21.39 -3.53 15.75
CA ASN A 203 -22.18 -2.38 15.36
C ASN A 203 -23.65 -2.60 15.70
N THR A 204 -24.07 -2.20 16.91
CA THR A 204 -25.45 -2.43 17.38
C THR A 204 -26.47 -1.49 16.72
N ASN A 205 -26.07 -0.28 16.34
CA ASN A 205 -26.84 0.69 15.54
C ASN A 205 -25.91 1.82 15.07
N SER A 206 -26.44 2.79 14.32
CA SER A 206 -25.66 3.94 13.78
C SER A 206 -25.01 4.84 14.82
N LYS A 207 -25.34 4.69 16.11
CA LYS A 207 -24.81 5.50 17.22
C LYS A 207 -23.82 4.74 18.11
N PHE A 208 -23.74 3.41 18.03
CA PHE A 208 -22.95 2.59 18.93
C PHE A 208 -22.15 1.51 18.18
N ASN A 209 -20.84 1.70 18.17
CA ASN A 209 -19.83 0.76 17.70
C ASN A 209 -18.97 0.34 18.90
N TRP A 210 -18.86 -0.97 19.11
CA TRP A 210 -17.95 -1.56 20.10
C TRP A 210 -16.85 -2.31 19.35
N MET A 211 -15.60 -1.97 19.65
CA MET A 211 -14.44 -2.64 19.09
C MET A 211 -13.57 -3.19 20.23
N PHE A 212 -13.27 -4.48 20.18
CA PHE A 212 -12.36 -5.13 21.11
C PHE A 212 -11.17 -5.66 20.31
N SER A 213 -9.96 -5.29 20.73
CA SER A 213 -8.72 -5.65 20.05
C SER A 213 -7.75 -6.34 21.01
N HIS A 214 -7.05 -7.36 20.51
CA HIS A 214 -5.85 -7.94 21.11
C HIS A 214 -4.69 -7.72 20.13
N ALA A 215 -3.54 -7.31 20.63
CA ALA A 215 -2.30 -7.13 19.89
C ALA A 215 -1.13 -7.74 20.68
#